data_AF-A0A1E5C377-F1
#
_entry.id   AF-A0A1E5C377-F1
#
_cell.length_a   1.000
_cell.length_b   1.000
_cell.length_c   1.000
_cell.angle_alpha   90.00
_cell.angle_beta   90.00
_cell.angle_gamma   90.00
#
_symmetry.space_group_name_H-M   'P 1'
#
loop_
_entity.id
_entity.type
_entity.pdbx_description
1 polymer ?
#
loop_
_entity_poly.entity_id
_entity_poly.type
_entity_poly.pdbx_seq_one_letter_code
_entity_poly.pdbx_strand_id
1 'polypeptide(L)'
;MTESDITLVILAIVGTLSLAWIIPGIISFCVVSLGSFKHIIYLDRQLSRKLNELYDEEGNLKNMNFLNIGGRFITYCFTFPFIQKHAQSMPIKYKVFMWLNSVGFWSLMVTMLLAFLVRHLHILS
;
A
#
# COMPACT_ATOMS: atom_id res chain seq x y z
N MET A 1 7.18 25.70 -23.81
CA MET A 1 6.98 24.72 -22.73
C MET A 1 8.35 24.16 -22.40
N THR A 2 8.95 24.61 -21.31
CA THR A 2 10.25 24.13 -20.85
C THR A 2 10.09 22.79 -20.13
N GLU A 3 11.17 22.05 -19.90
CA GLU A 3 11.13 20.77 -19.16
C GLU A 3 10.54 20.92 -17.75
N SER A 4 10.71 22.09 -17.13
CA SER A 4 10.12 22.43 -15.84
C SER A 4 8.59 22.53 -15.87
N ASP A 5 8.02 23.07 -16.95
CA ASP A 5 6.57 23.20 -17.12
C ASP A 5 5.92 21.82 -17.23
N ILE A 6 6.53 20.91 -17.99
CA ILE A 6 6.07 19.52 -18.15
C ILE A 6 6.07 18.79 -16.80
N THR A 7 7.15 18.96 -16.04
CA THR A 7 7.30 18.33 -14.72
C THR A 7 6.23 18.80 -13.74
N LEU A 8 5.92 20.10 -13.73
CA LEU A 8 4.86 20.68 -12.90
C LEU A 8 3.47 20.14 -13.26
N VAL A 9 3.15 20.05 -14.56
CA VAL A 9 1.88 19.49 -15.02
C VAL A 9 1.74 18.02 -14.62
N ILE A 10 2.81 17.22 -14.78
CA ILE A 10 2.82 15.81 -14.35
C ILE A 10 2.60 15.71 -12.84
N LEU A 11 3.32 16.51 -12.05
CA LEU A 11 3.18 16.52 -10.58
C LEU A 11 1.74 16.86 -10.16
N ALA A 12 1.12 17.85 -10.80
CA ALA A 12 -0.25 18.26 -10.50
C ALA A 12 -1.26 17.15 -10.78
N ILE A 13 -1.13 16.45 -11.93
CA ILE A 13 -2.02 15.35 -12.31
C ILE A 13 -1.84 14.17 -11.36
N VAL A 14 -0.60 13.70 -11.17
CA VAL A 14 -0.30 12.53 -10.33
C VAL A 14 -0.65 12.82 -8.86
N GLY A 15 -0.38 14.02 -8.38
CA GLY A 15 -0.74 14.46 -7.03
C GLY A 15 -2.25 14.45 -6.81
N THR A 16 -3.03 14.99 -7.76
CA THR A 16 -4.50 14.99 -7.66
C THR A 16 -5.07 13.58 -7.64
N LEU A 17 -4.59 12.69 -8.53
CA LEU A 17 -5.01 11.28 -8.54
C LEU A 17 -4.62 10.56 -7.24
N SER A 18 -3.44 10.85 -6.69
CA SER A 18 -2.98 10.26 -5.44
C SER A 18 -3.81 10.72 -4.25
N LEU A 19 -4.19 12.00 -4.20
CA LEU A 19 -5.08 12.54 -3.18
C LEU A 19 -6.49 11.94 -3.28
N ALA A 20 -7.02 11.79 -4.49
CA ALA A 20 -8.29 11.11 -4.71
C ALA A 20 -8.26 9.65 -4.21
N TRP A 21 -7.09 9.00 -4.26
CA TRP A 21 -6.90 7.63 -3.78
C TRP A 21 -6.84 7.48 -2.25
N ILE A 22 -6.68 8.59 -1.51
CA ILE A 22 -6.65 8.55 -0.04
C ILE A 22 -7.97 7.97 0.51
N ILE A 23 -9.11 8.35 -0.05
CA ILE A 23 -10.42 7.88 0.43
C ILE A 23 -10.57 6.36 0.26
N PRO A 24 -10.38 5.77 -0.94
CA PRO A 24 -10.35 4.30 -1.10
C PRO A 24 -9.32 3.60 -0.21
N GLY A 25 -8.14 4.19 -0.03
CA GLY A 25 -7.08 3.65 0.80
C GLY A 25 -7.50 3.55 2.28
N ILE A 26 -8.09 4.62 2.83
CA ILE A 26 -8.59 4.64 4.21
C ILE A 26 -9.73 3.64 4.38
N ILE A 27 -10.67 3.57 3.44
CA ILE A 27 -11.78 2.60 3.50
C ILE A 27 -11.22 1.18 3.51
N SER A 28 -10.29 0.86 2.60
CA SER A 28 -9.65 -0.47 2.53
C SER A 28 -8.92 -0.80 3.82
N PHE A 29 -8.18 0.16 4.38
CA PHE A 29 -7.50 0.02 5.66
C PHE A 29 -8.48 -0.27 6.80
N CYS A 30 -9.56 0.50 6.91
CA CYS A 30 -10.59 0.30 7.93
C CYS A 30 -11.30 -1.05 7.76
N VAL A 31 -11.65 -1.45 6.54
CA VAL A 31 -12.31 -2.74 6.27
C VAL A 31 -11.40 -3.91 6.63
N VAL A 32 -10.11 -3.85 6.32
CA VAL A 32 -9.16 -4.92 6.64
C VAL A 32 -8.84 -4.95 8.14
N SER A 33 -8.83 -3.80 8.81
CA SER A 33 -8.35 -3.67 10.18
C SER A 33 -9.44 -3.73 11.26
N LEU A 34 -10.65 -3.20 10.98
CA LEU A 34 -11.83 -3.25 11.87
C LEU A 34 -12.88 -4.28 11.43
N GLY A 35 -12.86 -4.67 10.15
CA GLY A 35 -13.82 -5.64 9.63
C GLY A 35 -13.50 -7.06 10.07
N SER A 36 -13.99 -8.03 9.30
CA SER A 36 -13.71 -9.43 9.61
C SER A 36 -12.22 -9.74 9.43
N PHE A 37 -11.58 -10.25 10.49
CA PHE A 37 -10.19 -10.74 10.47
C PHE A 37 -9.93 -11.78 9.38
N LYS A 38 -10.98 -12.38 8.79
CA LYS A 38 -10.88 -13.27 7.63
C LYS A 38 -10.04 -12.68 6.50
N HIS A 39 -10.14 -11.37 6.23
CA HIS A 39 -9.40 -10.74 5.14
C HIS A 39 -7.91 -10.67 5.43
N ILE A 40 -7.50 -10.21 6.62
CA ILE A 40 -6.09 -10.17 6.97
C ILE A 40 -5.51 -11.58 7.11
N ILE A 41 -6.25 -12.52 7.71
CA ILE A 41 -5.81 -13.91 7.83
C ILE A 41 -5.56 -14.54 6.46
N TYR A 42 -6.46 -14.25 5.51
CA TYR A 42 -6.28 -14.68 4.13
C TYR A 42 -5.04 -14.06 3.50
N LEU A 43 -4.87 -12.74 3.61
CA LEU A 43 -3.69 -12.06 3.06
C LEU A 43 -2.40 -12.56 3.69
N ASP A 44 -2.37 -12.81 4.99
CA ASP A 44 -1.21 -13.34 5.71
C ASP A 44 -0.79 -14.70 5.18
N ARG A 45 -1.75 -15.61 5.01
CA ARG A 45 -1.46 -16.95 4.49
C ARG A 45 -0.85 -16.91 3.09
N GLN A 46 -1.25 -15.93 2.27
CA GLN A 46 -0.77 -15.84 0.89
C GLN A 46 0.49 -14.99 0.74
N LEU A 47 0.66 -13.95 1.55
CA LEU A 47 1.70 -12.92 1.36
C LEU A 47 2.79 -12.94 2.44
N SER A 48 2.50 -13.49 3.62
CA SER A 48 3.50 -13.57 4.68
C SER A 48 4.51 -14.68 4.40
N ARG A 49 5.79 -14.32 4.48
CA ARG A 49 6.88 -15.30 4.44
C ARG A 49 7.01 -16.09 5.75
N LYS A 50 6.50 -15.55 6.86
CA LYS A 50 6.70 -16.11 8.22
C LYS A 50 5.39 -16.16 8.99
N LEU A 51 4.50 -17.05 8.60
CA LEU A 51 3.20 -17.19 9.23
C LEU A 51 3.30 -17.55 10.72
N ASN A 52 4.28 -18.37 11.11
CA ASN A 52 4.48 -18.86 12.49
C ASN A 52 4.87 -17.74 13.49
N GLU A 53 5.35 -16.60 12.99
CA GLU A 53 5.61 -15.42 13.84
C GLU A 53 4.31 -14.66 14.15
N LEU A 54 3.29 -14.81 13.32
CA LEU A 54 2.05 -14.04 13.35
C LEU A 54 0.90 -14.79 14.03
N TYR A 55 0.98 -16.12 14.03
CA TYR A 55 0.01 -17.02 14.64
C TYR A 55 0.69 -17.87 15.72
N ASP A 56 -0.07 -18.27 16.74
CA ASP A 56 0.36 -19.25 17.73
C ASP A 56 0.30 -20.68 17.16
N GLU A 57 0.76 -21.65 17.96
CA GLU A 57 0.77 -23.06 17.58
C GLU A 57 -0.66 -23.63 17.41
N GLU A 58 -1.65 -22.97 17.98
CA GLU A 58 -3.08 -23.29 17.88
C GLU A 58 -3.74 -22.63 16.65
N GLY A 59 -3.02 -21.76 15.93
CA GLY A 59 -3.48 -21.06 14.74
C GLY A 59 -4.26 -19.76 15.01
N ASN A 60 -4.24 -19.23 16.23
CA ASN A 60 -4.81 -17.94 16.58
C ASN A 60 -3.81 -16.79 16.35
N LEU A 61 -4.32 -15.60 16.05
CA LEU A 61 -3.49 -14.40 15.87
C LEU A 61 -2.86 -14.00 17.21
N LYS A 62 -1.53 -13.93 17.27
CA LYS A 62 -0.79 -13.47 18.48
C LYS A 62 -1.07 -12.01 18.84
N ASN A 63 -1.37 -11.16 17.85
CA ASN A 63 -1.53 -9.72 18.01
C ASN A 63 -2.76 -9.20 17.25
N MET A 64 -3.90 -9.09 17.95
CA MET A 64 -5.19 -8.66 17.37
C MET A 64 -5.44 -7.14 17.40
N ASN A 65 -4.42 -6.33 17.69
CA ASN A 65 -4.60 -4.87 17.71
C ASN A 65 -4.85 -4.30 16.31
N PHE A 66 -5.82 -3.39 16.19
CA PHE A 66 -6.17 -2.68 14.96
C PHE A 66 -4.95 -2.09 14.25
N LEU A 67 -4.06 -1.42 15.00
CA LEU A 67 -2.84 -0.82 14.45
C LEU A 67 -1.86 -1.88 13.92
N ASN A 68 -1.76 -3.05 14.56
CA ASN A 68 -0.89 -4.13 14.11
C ASN A 68 -1.43 -4.77 12.83
N ILE A 69 -2.74 -4.98 12.76
CA ILE A 69 -3.42 -5.55 11.58
C ILE A 69 -3.30 -4.58 10.40
N GLY A 70 -3.62 -3.31 10.63
CA GLY A 70 -3.49 -2.28 9.61
C GLY A 70 -2.05 -2.06 9.15
N GLY A 71 -1.10 -2.06 10.08
CA GLY A 71 0.33 -1.95 9.74
C GLY A 71 0.81 -3.08 8.85
N ARG A 72 0.30 -4.31 9.06
CA ARG A 72 0.59 -5.46 8.18
C ARG A 72 -0.03 -5.29 6.81
N PHE A 73 -1.29 -4.84 6.73
CA PHE A 73 -1.93 -4.52 5.46
C PHE A 73 -1.14 -3.48 4.66
N ILE A 74 -0.72 -2.38 5.31
CA ILE A 74 0.13 -1.35 4.69
C ILE A 74 1.45 -1.96 4.21
N THR A 75 2.11 -2.77 5.03
CA THR A 75 3.34 -3.47 4.66
C THR A 75 3.13 -4.33 3.42
N TYR A 76 2.02 -5.06 3.34
CA TYR A 76 1.68 -5.84 2.15
C TYR A 76 1.42 -4.95 0.94
N CYS A 77 0.67 -3.85 1.06
CA CYS A 77 0.46 -2.91 -0.05
C CYS A 77 1.79 -2.34 -0.57
N PHE A 78 2.71 -1.98 0.32
CA PHE A 78 4.02 -1.47 -0.06
C PHE A 78 4.89 -2.54 -0.75
N THR A 79 4.95 -3.74 -0.19
CA THR A 79 5.82 -4.83 -0.67
C THR A 79 5.22 -5.66 -1.80
N PHE A 80 3.91 -5.51 -2.07
CA PHE A 80 3.15 -6.30 -3.04
C PHE A 80 3.84 -6.49 -4.41
N PRO A 81 4.37 -5.46 -5.08
CA PRO A 81 5.00 -5.63 -6.39
C PRO A 81 6.17 -6.62 -6.38
N PHE A 82 6.83 -6.78 -5.23
CA PHE A 82 7.95 -7.70 -5.04
C PHE A 82 7.48 -9.09 -4.59
N ILE A 83 6.51 -9.15 -3.66
CA ILE A 83 6.08 -10.42 -3.05
C ILE A 83 5.00 -11.16 -3.85
N GLN A 84 4.36 -10.52 -4.83
CA GLN A 84 3.31 -11.15 -5.65
C GLN A 84 3.75 -12.44 -6.36
N LYS A 85 5.06 -12.61 -6.62
CA LYS A 85 5.61 -13.83 -7.24
C LYS A 85 5.54 -15.04 -6.30
N HIS A 86 5.50 -14.78 -5.00
CA HIS A 86 5.40 -15.79 -3.96
C HIS A 86 3.96 -16.00 -3.48
N ALA A 87 3.01 -15.20 -3.95
CA ALA A 87 1.61 -15.32 -3.56
C ALA A 87 1.05 -16.65 -4.05
N GLN A 88 0.91 -17.62 -3.14
CA GLN A 88 0.31 -18.91 -3.43
C GLN A 88 -1.13 -18.69 -3.91
N SER A 89 -1.50 -19.26 -5.07
CA SER A 89 -2.86 -19.37 -5.62
C SER A 89 -3.90 -18.29 -5.20
N MET A 90 -3.55 -17.00 -5.30
CA MET A 90 -4.46 -15.93 -4.89
C MET A 90 -5.49 -15.66 -6.00
N PRO A 91 -6.81 -15.60 -5.70
CA PRO A 91 -7.83 -15.24 -6.65
C PRO A 91 -7.55 -13.86 -7.23
N ILE A 92 -7.91 -13.68 -8.51
CA ILE A 92 -7.65 -12.43 -9.21
C ILE A 92 -8.28 -11.20 -8.52
N LYS A 93 -9.42 -11.38 -7.84
CA LYS A 93 -10.10 -10.32 -7.06
C LYS A 93 -9.19 -9.73 -5.98
N TYR A 94 -8.53 -10.59 -5.19
CA TYR A 94 -7.60 -10.16 -4.14
C TYR A 94 -6.32 -9.59 -4.73
N LYS A 95 -5.84 -10.17 -5.84
CA LYS A 95 -4.65 -9.67 -6.54
C LYS A 95 -4.87 -8.25 -7.07
N VAL A 96 -6.02 -8.00 -7.70
CA VAL A 96 -6.43 -6.67 -8.18
C VAL A 96 -6.63 -5.71 -7.01
N PHE A 97 -7.31 -6.14 -5.94
CA PHE A 97 -7.49 -5.32 -4.74
C PHE A 97 -6.14 -4.88 -4.13
N MET A 98 -5.18 -5.80 -4.02
CA MET A 98 -3.84 -5.48 -3.53
C MET A 98 -3.05 -4.60 -4.50
N TRP A 99 -3.14 -4.84 -5.81
CA TRP A 99 -2.51 -3.99 -6.82
C TRP A 99 -3.03 -2.57 -6.79
N LEU A 100 -4.34 -2.38 -6.72
CA LEU A 100 -4.97 -1.06 -6.66
C LEU A 100 -4.50 -0.28 -5.42
N ASN A 101 -4.51 -0.92 -4.25
CA ASN A 101 -4.01 -0.30 -3.02
C ASN A 101 -2.50 -0.04 -3.07
N SER A 102 -1.72 -0.94 -3.68
CA SER A 102 -0.28 -0.78 -3.86
C SER A 102 0.05 0.41 -4.76
N VAL A 103 -0.61 0.52 -5.91
CA VAL A 103 -0.42 1.64 -6.85
C VAL A 103 -0.72 2.97 -6.18
N GLY A 104 -1.81 3.06 -5.42
CA GLY A 104 -2.13 4.26 -4.66
C GLY A 104 -1.10 4.63 -3.60
N PHE A 105 -0.57 3.64 -2.88
CA PHE A 105 0.51 3.87 -1.91
C PHE A 105 1.80 4.35 -2.59
N TRP A 106 2.20 3.69 -3.67
CA TRP A 106 3.38 4.06 -4.44
C TRP A 106 3.22 5.42 -5.12
N SER A 107 2.02 5.78 -5.59
CA SER A 107 1.77 7.09 -6.21
C SER A 107 1.93 8.22 -5.20
N LEU A 108 1.43 8.05 -3.96
CA LEU A 108 1.64 9.01 -2.88
C LEU A 108 3.13 9.16 -2.54
N MET A 109 3.86 8.05 -2.38
CA MET A 109 5.29 8.10 -2.08
C MET A 109 6.12 8.78 -3.18
N VAL A 110 5.87 8.42 -4.44
CA VAL A 110 6.54 9.00 -5.60
C VAL A 110 6.24 10.50 -5.69
N THR A 111 4.99 10.90 -5.50
CA THR A 111 4.59 12.32 -5.50
C THR A 111 5.32 13.10 -4.42
N MET A 112 5.39 12.58 -3.18
CA MET A 112 6.10 13.25 -2.09
C MET A 112 7.59 13.38 -2.37
N LEU A 113 8.21 12.33 -2.92
CA LEU A 113 9.64 12.34 -3.27
C LEU A 113 9.93 13.36 -4.38
N LEU A 114 9.12 13.38 -5.45
CA LEU A 114 9.25 14.35 -6.54
C LEU A 114 9.05 15.77 -6.05
N ALA A 115 8.03 16.03 -5.23
CA ALA A 115 7.79 17.35 -4.67
C ALA A 115 8.96 17.84 -3.80
N PHE A 116 9.56 16.93 -3.01
CA PHE A 116 10.75 17.22 -2.22
C PHE A 116 11.97 17.56 -3.11
N LEU A 117 12.21 16.77 -4.16
CA LEU A 117 13.30 16.99 -5.11
C LEU A 117 13.15 18.32 -5.85
N VAL A 118 11.96 18.62 -6.38
CA VAL A 118 11.68 19.90 -7.07
C VAL A 118 11.92 21.08 -6.14
N ARG A 119 11.46 21.00 -4.89
CA ARG A 119 11.70 22.05 -3.90
C ARG A 119 13.19 22.27 -3.64
N HIS A 120 13.98 21.20 -3.49
CA HIS A 120 15.42 21.32 -3.29
C HIS A 120 16.13 21.88 -4.52
N LEU A 121 15.76 21.45 -5.73
CA LEU A 121 16.37 21.92 -6.97
C LEU A 121 16.11 23.42 -7.21
N HIS A 122 14.91 23.90 -6.90
CA HIS A 122 14.54 25.31 -7.01
C HIS A 122 15.21 26.20 -5.96
N ILE A 123 15.60 25.66 -4.80
CA ILE A 123 16.36 26.41 -3.78
C ILE A 123 17.84 26.59 -4.18
N LEU A 124 18.37 25.70 -5.04
CA LEU A 124 19.77 25.67 -5.47
C LEU A 124 20.03 26.42 -6.79
N SER A 125 18.98 26.79 -7.52
CA SER A 125 19.01 27.57 -8.78
C SER A 125 18.85 29.07 -8.52
#